data_AF-A0A9E2RHI7-F1
#
_entry.id   AF-A0A9E2RHI7-F1
#
_cell.length_a   1.000
_cell.length_b   1.000
_cell.length_c   1.000
_cell.angle_alpha   90.00
_cell.angle_beta   90.00
_cell.angle_gamma   90.00
#
_symmetry.space_group_name_H-M   'P 1'
#
loop_
_entity.id
_entity.type
_entity.pdbx_description
1 polymer ?
#
loop_
_entity_poly.entity_id
_entity_poly.type
_entity_poly.pdbx_seq_one_letter_code
_entity_poly.pdbx_strand_id
1 'polypeptide(L)'
;MRCIECLFENPTGAQRCKGCGASLQNDKGLEASDHHAIEATHERRGFFSFGTLISPTFIQVIYVMGAAVISLGGLLMVILVLTGVAPKYTEANRDALLIGGLTLLGVGNILWRVLCEMVMLLFRIHEVLVNLDDKARALIALLAGRK
;
A
#
# COMPACT_ATOMS: atom_id res chain seq x y z
N MET A 1 38.01 6.86 32.47
CA MET A 1 36.83 6.76 31.58
C MET A 1 37.22 7.23 30.20
N ARG A 2 36.68 6.62 29.13
CA ARG A 2 36.95 7.07 27.77
C ARG A 2 35.91 8.10 27.35
N CYS A 3 36.35 9.18 26.72
CA CYS A 3 35.45 10.15 26.12
C CYS A 3 34.72 9.50 24.93
N ILE A 4 33.40 9.62 24.84
CA ILE A 4 32.64 9.04 23.71
C ILE A 4 32.98 9.74 22.38
N GLU A 5 33.41 11.00 22.46
CA GLU A 5 33.61 11.84 21.28
C GLU A 5 34.95 11.57 20.59
N CYS A 6 36.00 11.27 21.35
CA CYS A 6 37.36 11.13 20.81
C CYS A 6 38.13 9.92 21.37
N LEU A 7 37.46 9.07 22.16
CA LEU A 7 38.01 7.87 22.82
C LEU A 7 39.22 8.11 23.73
N PHE A 8 39.60 9.36 23.99
CA PHE A 8 40.72 9.70 24.86
C PHE A 8 40.47 9.23 26.30
N GLU A 9 41.49 8.65 26.93
CA GLU A 9 41.40 8.09 28.27
C GLU A 9 41.63 9.20 29.30
N ASN A 10 40.56 9.59 30.00
CA ASN A 10 40.58 10.69 30.97
C ASN A 10 40.55 10.15 32.41
N PRO A 11 41.30 10.75 33.37
CA PRO A 11 41.19 10.46 34.79
C PRO A 11 39.75 10.42 35.30
N THR A 12 39.50 9.52 36.25
CA THR A 12 38.20 9.34 36.91
C THR A 12 37.82 10.61 37.65
N GLY A 13 36.69 11.22 37.28
CA GLY A 13 36.17 12.46 37.88
C GLY A 13 36.40 13.74 37.06
N ALA A 14 37.05 13.66 35.89
CA ALA A 14 37.18 14.80 35.00
C ALA A 14 35.82 15.22 34.44
N GLN A 15 35.42 16.48 34.63
CA GLN A 15 34.17 17.01 34.06
C GLN A 15 34.27 17.30 32.56
N ARG A 16 35.48 17.47 32.02
CA ARG A 16 35.71 17.74 30.59
C ARG A 16 36.85 16.91 30.02
N CYS A 17 36.72 16.54 28.76
CA CYS A 17 37.74 15.83 28.00
C CYS A 17 38.98 16.71 27.78
N LYS A 18 40.16 16.23 28.19
CA LYS A 18 41.43 16.94 27.90
C LYS A 18 41.79 16.94 26.40
N GLY A 19 41.34 15.94 25.65
CA GLY A 19 41.64 15.84 24.22
C GLY A 19 40.79 16.75 23.34
N CYS A 20 39.48 16.82 23.59
CA CYS A 20 38.54 17.56 22.73
C CYS A 20 37.66 18.61 23.45
N GLY A 21 37.73 18.71 24.78
CA GLY A 21 36.96 19.69 25.56
C GLY A 21 35.48 19.35 25.84
N ALA A 22 34.99 18.19 25.38
CA ALA A 22 33.61 17.72 25.59
C ALA A 22 33.29 17.45 27.07
N SER A 23 32.05 17.66 27.52
CA SER A 23 31.63 17.40 28.91
C SER A 23 31.48 15.89 29.16
N LEU A 24 31.98 15.39 30.28
CA LEU A 24 31.98 13.96 30.65
C LEU A 24 30.97 13.65 31.77
N GLN A 25 29.90 14.44 31.88
CA GLN A 25 28.92 14.32 32.98
C GLN A 25 28.33 12.90 33.05
N ASN A 26 28.33 12.34 34.26
CA ASN A 26 27.70 11.05 34.58
C ASN A 26 26.18 11.19 34.56
N ASP A 27 25.52 10.76 33.49
CA ASP A 27 24.08 10.52 33.45
C ASP A 27 23.70 9.34 34.37
N LYS A 28 23.44 9.62 35.66
CA LYS A 28 22.53 8.80 36.47
C LYS A 28 21.13 9.39 36.33
N GLY A 29 20.39 8.92 35.33
CA GLY A 29 18.96 9.21 35.17
C GLY A 29 18.57 9.62 33.75
N LEU A 30 18.69 8.71 32.78
CA LEU A 30 18.01 8.83 31.49
C LEU A 30 17.49 7.47 31.02
N GLU A 31 16.66 6.85 31.83
CA GLU A 31 15.66 5.88 31.33
C GLU A 31 14.43 6.68 30.87
N ALA A 32 14.38 6.98 29.57
CA ALA A 32 13.20 7.21 28.74
C ALA A 32 13.64 7.99 27.50
N SER A 33 14.22 7.24 26.56
CA SER A 33 14.57 7.67 25.22
C SER A 33 13.31 8.01 24.42
N ASP A 34 12.84 9.25 24.50
CA ASP A 34 12.01 9.87 23.44
C ASP A 34 12.92 10.72 22.54
N HIS A 35 13.80 10.04 21.83
CA HIS A 35 14.46 10.58 20.64
C HIS A 35 13.45 10.68 19.51
N HIS A 36 12.72 11.79 19.37
CA HIS A 36 12.08 12.16 18.10
C HIS A 36 12.06 13.69 17.87
N ALA A 37 13.25 14.24 17.69
CA ALA A 37 13.54 15.36 16.80
C ALA A 37 15.07 15.32 16.61
N ILE A 38 15.65 15.26 15.41
CA ILE A 38 15.64 16.26 14.35
C ILE A 38 16.01 15.52 13.05
N GLU A 39 15.24 15.69 11.97
CA GLU A 39 15.76 16.20 10.68
C GLU A 39 14.64 16.33 9.64
N ALA A 40 14.55 17.54 9.11
CA ALA A 40 13.62 17.95 8.09
C ALA A 40 13.88 17.19 6.78
N THR A 41 13.05 16.20 6.49
CA THR A 41 12.76 15.81 5.10
C THR A 41 11.26 15.80 4.91
N HIS A 42 10.78 16.90 4.33
CA HIS A 42 9.51 17.00 3.62
C HIS A 42 8.30 16.40 4.35
N GLU A 43 7.58 17.27 5.03
CA GLU A 43 6.18 17.10 5.36
C GLU A 43 5.35 16.89 4.06
N ARG A 44 5.38 15.68 3.47
CA ARG A 44 4.23 15.15 2.71
C ARG A 44 3.30 14.48 3.72
N ARG A 45 2.77 15.27 4.65
CA ARG A 45 1.56 14.86 5.35
C ARG A 45 0.46 14.70 4.30
N GLY A 46 0.01 13.45 4.13
CA GLY A 46 -1.43 13.20 4.05
C GLY A 46 -2.11 13.26 2.69
N PHE A 47 -1.58 12.59 1.66
CA PHE A 47 -2.44 12.15 0.54
C PHE A 47 -2.35 10.66 0.20
N PHE A 48 -1.32 9.95 0.70
CA PHE A 48 -1.23 8.48 0.61
C PHE A 48 -1.00 7.81 1.97
N SER A 49 -1.46 8.44 3.05
CA SER A 49 -1.64 7.77 4.35
C SER A 49 -3.06 7.22 4.45
N PHE A 50 -3.49 6.51 3.40
CA PHE A 50 -4.63 5.59 3.47
C PHE A 50 -4.05 4.17 3.55
N GLY A 51 -3.78 3.75 4.79
CA GLY A 51 -3.75 2.35 5.19
C GLY A 51 -2.86 1.42 4.39
N THR A 52 -1.60 1.31 4.83
CA THR A 52 -0.84 0.05 4.85
C THR A 52 -1.78 -1.17 4.79
N LEU A 53 -1.74 -1.95 3.71
CA LEU A 53 -2.45 -3.23 3.48
C LEU A 53 -3.97 -3.26 3.25
N ILE A 54 -4.68 -2.13 3.08
CA ILE A 54 -6.15 -2.20 2.83
C ILE A 54 -6.56 -2.23 1.34
N SER A 55 -5.69 -1.77 0.43
CA SER A 55 -6.01 -1.71 -1.01
C SER A 55 -6.17 -3.09 -1.68
N PRO A 56 -5.20 -4.03 -1.59
CA PRO A 56 -5.29 -5.28 -2.37
C PRO A 56 -6.47 -6.17 -1.96
N THR A 57 -6.75 -6.26 -0.66
CA THR A 57 -7.84 -7.08 -0.11
C THR A 57 -9.21 -6.51 -0.49
N PHE A 58 -9.36 -5.18 -0.47
CA PHE A 58 -10.60 -4.52 -0.87
C PHE A 58 -10.92 -4.74 -2.37
N ILE A 59 -9.90 -4.66 -3.23
CA ILE A 59 -10.05 -4.91 -4.67
C ILE A 59 -10.42 -6.37 -4.95
N GLN A 60 -9.87 -7.32 -4.19
CA GLN A 60 -10.25 -8.74 -4.29
C GLN A 60 -11.73 -8.98 -3.96
N VAL A 61 -12.28 -8.28 -2.97
CA VAL A 61 -13.73 -8.38 -2.65
C VAL A 61 -14.56 -7.80 -3.79
N ILE A 62 -14.19 -6.63 -4.32
CA ILE A 62 -14.88 -6.01 -5.46
C ILE A 62 -14.83 -6.92 -6.69
N TYR A 63 -13.70 -7.58 -6.94
CA TYR A 63 -13.55 -8.51 -8.06
C TYR A 63 -14.60 -9.61 -8.03
N VAL A 64 -14.75 -10.29 -6.89
CA VAL A 64 -15.72 -11.38 -6.71
C VAL A 64 -17.15 -10.86 -6.81
N MET A 65 -17.43 -9.73 -6.17
CA MET A 65 -18.76 -9.09 -6.19
C MET A 65 -19.17 -8.69 -7.61
N GLY A 66 -18.29 -8.02 -8.36
CA GLY A 66 -18.60 -7.61 -9.72
C GLY A 66 -18.72 -8.78 -10.69
N ALA A 67 -17.88 -9.82 -10.53
CA ALA A 67 -18.03 -11.05 -11.31
C ALA A 67 -19.36 -11.75 -11.02
N ALA A 68 -19.79 -11.80 -9.76
CA ALA A 68 -21.09 -12.32 -9.37
C ALA A 68 -22.24 -11.50 -9.99
N VAL A 69 -22.21 -10.17 -9.90
CA VAL A 69 -23.25 -9.29 -10.45
C VAL A 69 -23.36 -9.41 -11.97
N ILE A 70 -22.24 -9.43 -12.69
CA ILE A 70 -22.24 -9.59 -14.16
C ILE A 70 -22.79 -10.96 -14.55
N SER A 71 -22.39 -12.01 -13.82
CA SER A 71 -22.83 -13.38 -14.12
C SER A 71 -24.32 -13.57 -13.79
N LEU A 72 -24.77 -13.09 -12.64
CA LEU A 72 -26.19 -13.11 -12.23
C LEU A 72 -27.04 -12.26 -13.14
N GLY A 73 -26.60 -11.05 -13.50
CA GLY A 73 -27.32 -10.13 -14.38
C GLY A 73 -27.49 -10.69 -15.79
N GLY A 74 -26.40 -11.19 -16.40
CA GLY A 74 -26.47 -11.82 -17.72
C GLY A 74 -27.31 -13.11 -17.72
N LEU A 75 -27.18 -13.94 -16.67
CA LEU A 75 -28.00 -15.15 -16.52
C LEU A 75 -29.48 -14.82 -16.33
N LEU A 76 -29.82 -13.81 -15.51
CA LEU A 76 -31.18 -13.34 -15.32
C LEU A 76 -31.80 -12.89 -16.64
N MET A 77 -31.08 -12.09 -17.44
CA MET A 77 -31.58 -11.64 -18.74
C MET A 77 -31.89 -12.82 -19.68
N VAL A 78 -31.02 -13.83 -19.73
CA VAL A 78 -31.26 -15.03 -20.54
C VAL A 78 -32.47 -15.82 -20.02
N ILE A 79 -32.58 -16.04 -18.70
CA ILE A 79 -33.70 -16.78 -18.10
C ILE A 79 -35.04 -16.06 -18.32
N LEU A 80 -35.08 -14.73 -18.17
CA LEU A 80 -36.27 -13.91 -18.41
C LEU A 80 -36.81 -14.06 -19.84
N VAL A 81 -35.90 -14.11 -20.81
CA VAL A 81 -36.28 -14.34 -22.22
C VAL A 81 -36.78 -15.76 -22.43
N LEU A 82 -36.08 -16.77 -21.91
CA LEU A 82 -36.42 -18.19 -22.11
C LEU A 82 -37.73 -18.61 -21.43
N THR A 83 -38.04 -18.03 -20.26
CA THR A 83 -39.24 -18.37 -19.48
C THR A 83 -40.50 -17.63 -19.96
N GLY A 84 -40.37 -16.69 -20.88
CA GLY A 84 -41.50 -15.91 -21.39
C GLY A 84 -42.16 -15.00 -20.36
N VAL A 85 -41.55 -14.83 -19.18
CA VAL A 85 -42.01 -13.93 -18.10
C VAL A 85 -41.67 -12.46 -18.43
N ALA A 86 -40.87 -12.24 -19.48
CA ALA A 86 -40.56 -10.92 -19.98
C ALA A 86 -41.84 -10.12 -20.32
N PRO A 87 -41.97 -8.85 -19.87
CA PRO A 87 -43.10 -8.00 -20.27
C PRO A 87 -43.20 -7.93 -21.79
N LYS A 88 -44.39 -7.68 -22.36
CA LYS A 88 -44.65 -7.68 -23.81
C LYS A 88 -43.61 -6.86 -24.60
N TYR A 89 -42.51 -7.48 -24.98
CA TYR A 89 -41.49 -6.90 -25.83
C TYR A 89 -41.85 -7.25 -27.27
N THR A 90 -41.74 -6.28 -28.18
CA THR A 90 -41.71 -6.53 -29.62
C THR A 90 -40.61 -7.55 -29.93
N GLU A 91 -40.81 -8.44 -30.91
CA GLU A 91 -39.85 -9.50 -31.28
C GLU A 91 -38.40 -8.96 -31.42
N ALA A 92 -38.23 -7.77 -32.00
CA ALA A 92 -36.92 -7.10 -32.14
C ALA A 92 -36.20 -6.82 -30.81
N ASN A 93 -36.95 -6.52 -29.74
CA ASN A 93 -36.40 -6.23 -28.42
C ASN A 93 -36.04 -7.51 -27.66
N ARG A 94 -36.74 -8.63 -27.94
CA ARG A 94 -36.44 -9.93 -27.33
C ARG A 94 -35.08 -10.44 -27.78
N ASP A 95 -34.80 -10.37 -29.09
CA ASP A 95 -33.54 -10.83 -29.66
C ASP A 95 -32.37 -9.96 -29.19
N ALA A 96 -32.57 -8.64 -29.11
CA ALA A 96 -31.58 -7.72 -28.54
C ALA A 96 -31.26 -8.04 -27.06
N LEU A 97 -32.26 -8.38 -26.25
CA LEU A 97 -32.07 -8.73 -24.85
C LEU A 97 -31.32 -10.06 -24.68
N LEU A 98 -31.62 -11.05 -25.52
CA LEU A 98 -30.94 -12.36 -25.49
C LEU A 98 -29.47 -12.24 -25.91
N ILE A 99 -29.20 -11.51 -27.00
CA ILE A 99 -27.84 -11.22 -27.45
C ILE A 99 -27.10 -10.42 -26.38
N GLY A 100 -27.73 -9.38 -25.82
CA GLY A 100 -27.16 -8.58 -24.74
C GLY A 100 -26.79 -9.38 -23.50
N GLY A 101 -27.67 -10.29 -23.05
CA GLY A 101 -27.41 -11.18 -21.92
C GLY A 101 -26.23 -12.14 -22.17
N LEU A 102 -26.15 -12.71 -23.38
CA LEU A 102 -25.06 -13.60 -23.77
C LEU A 102 -23.73 -12.86 -23.92
N THR A 103 -23.75 -11.66 -24.50
CA THR A 103 -22.58 -10.78 -24.60
C THR A 103 -22.11 -10.33 -23.22
N LEU A 104 -23.01 -10.00 -22.29
CA LEU A 104 -22.67 -9.63 -20.92
C LEU A 104 -22.03 -10.79 -20.15
N LEU A 105 -22.55 -12.01 -20.32
CA LEU A 105 -21.98 -13.23 -19.71
C LEU A 105 -20.59 -13.57 -20.26
N GLY A 106 -20.40 -13.49 -21.58
CA GLY A 106 -19.12 -13.80 -22.21
C GLY A 106 -18.14 -12.63 -22.15
N VAL A 107 -18.40 -11.61 -22.96
CA VAL A 107 -17.53 -10.44 -23.12
C VAL A 107 -17.47 -9.61 -21.84
N GLY A 108 -18.60 -9.43 -21.15
CA GLY A 108 -18.62 -8.67 -19.90
C GLY A 108 -17.77 -9.30 -18.80
N ASN A 109 -17.79 -10.62 -18.65
CA ASN A 109 -16.97 -11.32 -17.65
C ASN A 109 -15.47 -11.28 -18.00
N ILE A 110 -15.11 -11.47 -19.28
CA ILE A 110 -13.72 -11.35 -19.74
C ILE A 110 -13.22 -9.92 -19.53
N LEU A 111 -13.99 -8.92 -19.94
CA LEU A 111 -13.63 -7.51 -19.78
C LEU A 111 -13.46 -7.15 -18.31
N TRP A 112 -14.37 -7.60 -17.44
CA TRP A 112 -14.27 -7.42 -15.99
C TRP A 112 -12.98 -8.03 -15.44
N ARG A 113 -12.66 -9.27 -15.83
CA ARG A 113 -11.41 -9.92 -15.42
C ARG A 113 -10.18 -9.11 -15.81
N VAL A 114 -10.12 -8.65 -17.06
CA VAL A 114 -8.99 -7.86 -17.56
C VAL A 114 -8.88 -6.54 -16.80
N LEU A 115 -9.98 -5.79 -16.64
CA LEU A 115 -9.97 -4.50 -15.95
C LEU A 115 -9.55 -4.65 -14.48
N CYS A 116 -10.09 -5.64 -13.77
CA CYS A 116 -9.71 -5.89 -12.38
C CYS A 116 -8.25 -6.34 -12.24
N GLU A 117 -7.75 -7.19 -13.14
CA GLU A 117 -6.35 -7.61 -13.15
C GLU A 117 -5.42 -6.42 -13.35
N MET A 118 -5.74 -5.51 -14.28
CA MET A 118 -4.95 -4.30 -14.53
C MET A 118 -4.87 -3.39 -13.31
N VAL A 119 -5.99 -3.22 -12.60
CA VAL A 119 -6.04 -2.42 -11.37
C VAL A 119 -5.21 -3.08 -10.27
N MET A 120 -5.38 -4.38 -10.03
CA MET A 120 -4.60 -5.12 -9.04
C MET A 120 -3.09 -5.09 -9.32
N LEU A 121 -2.71 -5.25 -10.59
CA LEU A 121 -1.31 -5.17 -11.03
C LEU A 121 -0.72 -3.79 -10.78
N LEU A 122 -1.45 -2.72 -11.07
CA LEU A 122 -0.99 -1.35 -10.83
C LEU A 122 -0.67 -1.11 -9.34
N PHE A 123 -1.56 -1.55 -8.45
CA PHE A 123 -1.34 -1.42 -7.00
C PHE A 123 -0.16 -2.27 -6.53
N ARG A 124 -0.01 -3.50 -7.02
CA ARG A 124 1.17 -4.34 -6.71
C ARG A 124 2.48 -3.69 -7.13
N ILE A 125 2.53 -3.06 -8.31
CA ILE A 125 3.73 -2.37 -8.80
C ILE A 125 4.08 -1.20 -7.87
N HIS A 126 3.08 -0.42 -7.45
CA HIS A 126 3.30 0.69 -6.52
C HIS A 126 3.86 0.21 -5.17
N GLU A 127 3.31 -0.87 -4.60
CA GLU A 127 3.82 -1.44 -3.35
C GLU A 127 5.27 -1.93 -3.47
N VAL A 128 5.62 -2.58 -4.59
CA VAL A 128 7.00 -3.04 -4.83
C VAL A 128 7.97 -1.86 -4.97
N LEU A 129 7.58 -0.80 -5.67
CA LEU A 129 8.41 0.39 -5.85
C LEU A 129 8.71 1.11 -4.53
N VAL A 130 7.70 1.26 -3.66
CA VAL A 130 7.89 1.87 -2.34
C VAL A 130 8.83 1.03 -1.47
N ASN A 131 8.65 -0.28 -1.46
CA ASN A 131 9.52 -1.20 -0.71
C ASN A 131 10.98 -1.16 -1.18
N LEU A 132 11.21 -0.93 -2.49
CA LEU A 132 12.56 -0.77 -3.02
C LEU A 132 13.20 0.57 -2.60
N ASP A 133 12.43 1.66 -2.59
CA ASP A 133 12.91 2.98 -2.14
C ASP A 133 13.29 2.96 -0.64
N ASP A 134 12.46 2.35 0.19
CA ASP A 134 12.72 2.21 1.63
C ASP A 134 13.99 1.40 1.91
N LYS A 135 14.17 0.27 1.20
CA LYS A 135 15.40 -0.54 1.31
C LYS A 135 16.62 0.23 0.83
N ALA A 136 16.52 0.98 -0.29
CA ALA A 136 17.63 1.78 -0.79
C ALA A 136 18.04 2.86 0.22
N ARG A 137 17.08 3.57 0.83
CA ARG A 137 17.36 4.57 1.89
C ARG A 137 17.99 3.95 3.11
N ALA A 138 17.48 2.82 3.60
CA ALA A 138 18.05 2.11 4.74
C ALA A 138 19.51 1.68 4.47
N LEU A 139 19.80 1.22 3.25
CA LEU A 139 21.14 0.84 2.84
C LEU A 139 22.09 2.05 2.78
N ILE A 140 21.63 3.19 2.26
CA ILE A 140 22.38 4.44 2.24
C ILE A 140 22.68 4.93 3.67
N ALA A 141 21.70 4.88 4.57
CA ALA A 141 21.88 5.28 5.98
C ALA A 141 22.93 4.41 6.70
N LEU A 142 22.94 3.09 6.46
CA LEU A 142 23.94 2.18 7.02
C LEU A 142 25.35 2.42 6.47
N LEU A 143 25.47 2.88 5.21
CA LEU A 143 26.77 3.23 4.63
C LEU A 143 27.27 4.60 5.10
N ALA A 144 26.36 5.56 5.33
CA ALA A 144 26.70 6.89 5.83
C ALA A 144 27.16 6.85 7.29
N GLY A 145 26.50 6.07 8.16
CA GLY A 145 26.87 5.91 9.57
C GLY A 145 28.12 5.05 9.82
N ARG A 146 28.75 4.50 8.78
CA ARG A 146 30.00 3.71 8.87
C ARG A 146 31.27 4.56 8.69
N LYS A 147 31.15 5.85 8.36
CA LYS A 147 32.29 6.79 8.25
C LYS A 147 32.46 7.59 9.54
#